data_AF-A0A957H7B7-F1
#
_entry.id   AF-A0A957H7B7-F1
#
_cell.length_a   1.000
_cell.length_b   1.000
_cell.length_c   1.000
_cell.angle_alpha   90.00
_cell.angle_beta   90.00
_cell.angle_gamma   90.00
#
_symmetry.space_group_name_H-M   'P 1'
#
loop_
_entity.id
_entity.type
_entity.pdbx_description
1 polymer ?
#
loop_
_entity_poly.entity_id
_entity_poly.type
_entity_poly.pdbx_seq_one_letter_code
_entity_poly.pdbx_strand_id
1 'polypeptide(L)'
;HYWREISNRLAARGHDVTILTSDAGHFEYFWDSAQARLAEPAGFDGAVTIHRLPLRHWPGGQWGYRAWRRLLWLADRAGVPLSLLNWLARHTPRLPALWHYLDRLSEPFDLVAGINSAYEQFSLAGLHFARRRGLPFVYYPLTHLGAGPAPARDNLSQFYTQRHQIALAQQSDALVTITPTEADFYAAQGIERATIRVAEPGFARGPAGNGARWRQTHDVTGPIVLFLGTFSADKGINQLLAAAQQLWADDHEFTLTLAGHPTAPF
;
A
#
# COMPACT_ATOMS: atom_id res chain seq x y z
N HIS A 1 -0.14 5.48 -7.10
CA HIS A 1 0.93 6.24 -7.80
C HIS A 1 2.24 5.47 -7.91
N TYR A 2 2.82 4.94 -6.81
CA TYR A 2 4.09 4.19 -6.85
C TYR A 2 4.15 3.07 -7.90
N TRP A 3 3.17 2.17 -7.92
CA TRP A 3 3.14 1.03 -8.85
C TRP A 3 2.92 1.39 -10.32
N ARG A 4 2.15 2.45 -10.54
CA ARG A 4 1.96 3.03 -11.88
C ARG A 4 3.32 3.43 -12.46
N GLU A 5 4.14 4.13 -11.68
CA GLU A 5 5.45 4.60 -12.11
C GLU A 5 6.43 3.44 -12.34
N ILE A 6 6.48 2.45 -11.45
CA ILE A 6 7.34 1.26 -11.66
C ILE A 6 6.95 0.53 -12.94
N SER A 7 5.66 0.30 -13.15
CA SER A 7 5.15 -0.40 -14.32
C SER A 7 5.47 0.36 -15.60
N ASN A 8 5.26 1.68 -15.62
CA ASN A 8 5.59 2.52 -16.76
C ASN A 8 7.09 2.54 -17.06
N ARG A 9 7.95 2.54 -16.03
CA ARG A 9 9.41 2.46 -16.22
C ARG A 9 9.88 1.10 -16.73
N LEU A 10 9.25 0.01 -16.29
CA LEU A 10 9.51 -1.32 -16.83
C LEU A 10 9.10 -1.39 -18.31
N ALA A 11 7.90 -0.87 -18.64
CA ALA A 11 7.43 -0.78 -20.01
C ALA A 11 8.33 0.09 -20.89
N ALA A 12 8.79 1.24 -20.39
CA ALA A 12 9.73 2.11 -21.09
C ALA A 12 11.11 1.46 -21.32
N ARG A 13 11.46 0.43 -20.56
CA ARG A 13 12.67 -0.40 -20.74
C ARG A 13 12.45 -1.59 -21.67
N GLY A 14 11.27 -1.71 -22.28
CA GLY A 14 10.94 -2.77 -23.24
C GLY A 14 10.37 -4.04 -22.63
N HIS A 15 9.92 -4.02 -21.37
CA HIS A 15 9.21 -5.16 -20.77
C HIS A 15 7.70 -5.07 -21.04
N ASP A 16 7.07 -6.19 -21.36
CA ASP A 16 5.62 -6.28 -21.41
C ASP A 16 5.06 -6.38 -19.99
N VAL A 17 4.25 -5.39 -19.58
CA VAL A 17 3.74 -5.29 -18.22
C VAL A 17 2.23 -5.41 -18.21
N THR A 18 1.74 -6.39 -17.44
CA THR A 18 0.32 -6.59 -17.17
C THR A 18 0.05 -6.39 -15.68
N ILE A 19 -0.87 -5.49 -15.35
CA ILE A 19 -1.36 -5.24 -14.00
C ILE A 19 -2.73 -5.89 -13.83
N LEU A 20 -2.84 -6.76 -12.83
CA LEU A 20 -4.11 -7.29 -12.37
C LEU A 20 -4.50 -6.62 -11.04
N THR A 21 -5.63 -5.92 -11.01
CA THR A 21 -6.10 -5.14 -9.86
C THR A 21 -7.61 -5.23 -9.69
N SER A 22 -8.18 -4.60 -8.66
CA SER A 22 -9.64 -4.40 -8.56
C SER A 22 -10.10 -3.18 -9.36
N ASP A 23 -11.41 -3.03 -9.47
CA ASP A 23 -12.10 -1.85 -10.01
C ASP A 23 -12.40 -0.77 -8.97
N ALA A 24 -11.71 -0.80 -7.82
CA ALA A 24 -11.82 0.25 -6.82
C ALA A 24 -11.29 1.59 -7.36
N GLY A 25 -12.13 2.63 -7.35
CA GLY A 25 -11.71 4.00 -7.69
C GLY A 25 -10.99 4.70 -6.54
N HIS A 26 -11.38 4.36 -5.31
CA HIS A 26 -10.77 4.86 -4.07
C HIS A 26 -10.51 3.73 -3.08
N PHE A 27 -9.64 3.99 -2.12
CA PHE A 27 -9.24 3.03 -1.08
C PHE A 27 -10.44 2.57 -0.23
N GLU A 28 -11.36 3.47 0.05
CA GLU A 28 -12.56 3.22 0.83
C GLU A 28 -13.50 2.23 0.14
N TYR A 29 -13.46 2.13 -1.20
CA TYR A 29 -14.29 1.19 -1.95
C TYR A 29 -14.01 -0.28 -1.58
N PHE A 30 -12.87 -0.59 -0.97
CA PHE A 30 -12.59 -1.95 -0.48
C PHE A 30 -13.57 -2.43 0.62
N TRP A 31 -14.25 -1.51 1.32
CA TRP A 31 -15.22 -1.84 2.38
C TRP A 31 -16.51 -1.02 2.34
N ASP A 32 -16.56 0.06 1.57
CA ASP A 32 -17.74 0.90 1.40
C ASP A 32 -18.20 0.88 -0.07
N SER A 33 -19.35 0.24 -0.32
CA SER A 33 -19.93 0.11 -1.67
C SER A 33 -20.49 1.42 -2.21
N ALA A 34 -20.65 2.46 -1.38
CA ALA A 34 -21.11 3.78 -1.82
C ALA A 34 -20.01 4.58 -2.51
N GLN A 35 -18.74 4.16 -2.38
CA GLN A 35 -17.60 4.86 -2.96
C GLN A 35 -17.48 4.61 -4.47
N ALA A 36 -16.71 5.47 -5.14
CA ALA A 36 -16.57 5.38 -6.58
C ALA A 36 -15.87 4.09 -7.03
N ARG A 37 -16.43 3.51 -8.08
CA ARG A 37 -15.92 2.35 -8.82
C ARG A 37 -15.43 2.82 -10.19
N LEU A 38 -14.35 2.24 -10.69
CA LEU A 38 -13.90 2.42 -12.07
C LEU A 38 -14.76 1.56 -13.00
N ALA A 39 -15.38 2.20 -13.99
CA ALA A 39 -16.26 1.51 -14.93
C ALA A 39 -15.51 0.62 -15.94
N GLU A 40 -14.26 0.95 -16.26
CA GLU A 40 -13.48 0.28 -17.30
C GLU A 40 -12.80 -1.00 -16.79
N PRO A 41 -13.23 -2.20 -17.24
CA PRO A 41 -12.71 -3.48 -16.75
C PRO A 41 -11.31 -3.80 -17.30
N ALA A 42 -10.91 -3.18 -18.39
CA ALA A 42 -9.57 -3.27 -18.94
C ALA A 42 -9.19 -1.90 -19.52
N GLY A 43 -7.90 -1.62 -19.56
CA GLY A 43 -7.40 -0.40 -20.18
C GLY A 43 -5.88 -0.40 -20.30
N PHE A 44 -5.38 0.70 -20.82
CA PHE A 44 -3.95 0.93 -21.00
C PHE A 44 -3.51 2.17 -20.25
N ASP A 45 -2.29 2.15 -19.76
CA ASP A 45 -1.60 3.31 -19.22
C ASP A 45 -0.23 3.38 -19.88
N GLY A 46 -0.15 4.18 -20.96
CA GLY A 46 0.97 4.08 -21.89
C GLY A 46 1.03 2.67 -22.51
N ALA A 47 2.14 1.97 -22.30
CA ALA A 47 2.36 0.61 -22.79
C ALA A 47 2.00 -0.48 -21.76
N VAL A 48 1.46 -0.12 -20.59
CA VAL A 48 1.07 -1.08 -19.55
C VAL A 48 -0.37 -1.54 -19.77
N THR A 49 -0.59 -2.85 -19.81
CA THR A 49 -1.93 -3.47 -19.86
C THR A 49 -2.50 -3.57 -18.46
N ILE A 50 -3.75 -3.15 -18.25
CA ILE A 50 -4.42 -3.20 -16.95
C ILE A 50 -5.72 -3.98 -17.06
N HIS A 51 -5.88 -4.98 -16.19
CA HIS A 51 -7.12 -5.71 -15.97
C HIS A 51 -7.67 -5.42 -14.58
N ARG A 52 -8.91 -4.93 -14.53
CA ARG A 52 -9.63 -4.56 -13.30
C ARG A 52 -10.75 -5.55 -13.07
N LEU A 53 -10.69 -6.22 -11.92
CA LEU A 53 -11.64 -7.24 -11.55
C LEU A 53 -12.69 -6.71 -10.58
N PRO A 54 -13.94 -7.22 -10.64
CA PRO A 54 -15.03 -6.72 -9.83
C PRO A 54 -14.89 -7.07 -8.36
N LEU A 55 -14.65 -6.05 -7.53
CA LEU A 55 -14.66 -6.18 -6.08
C LEU A 55 -16.07 -6.56 -5.59
N ARG A 56 -16.14 -7.38 -4.55
CA ARG A 56 -17.37 -7.66 -3.82
C ARG A 56 -17.26 -7.19 -2.38
N HIS A 57 -18.35 -6.69 -1.83
CA HIS A 57 -18.42 -6.26 -0.43
C HIS A 57 -18.96 -7.37 0.47
N TRP A 58 -18.59 -7.30 1.75
CA TRP A 58 -19.20 -8.15 2.76
C TRP A 58 -20.63 -7.68 3.07
N PRO A 59 -21.57 -8.58 3.41
CA PRO A 59 -22.86 -8.18 3.97
C PRO A 59 -22.67 -7.26 5.17
N GLY A 60 -23.49 -6.21 5.28
CA GLY A 60 -23.31 -5.16 6.30
C GLY A 60 -22.21 -4.14 5.98
N GLY A 61 -21.68 -4.13 4.75
CA GLY A 61 -20.74 -3.12 4.25
C GLY A 61 -19.46 -3.04 5.08
N GLN A 62 -19.09 -1.83 5.50
CA GLN A 62 -17.85 -1.57 6.23
C GLN A 62 -17.73 -2.36 7.54
N TRP A 63 -18.86 -2.63 8.20
CA TRP A 63 -18.88 -3.37 9.47
C TRP A 63 -18.62 -4.85 9.26
N GLY A 64 -19.18 -5.44 8.19
CA GLY A 64 -18.88 -6.81 7.80
C GLY A 64 -17.41 -7.00 7.46
N TYR A 65 -16.83 -6.08 6.70
CA TYR A 65 -15.39 -6.10 6.40
C TYR A 65 -14.53 -5.99 7.67
N ARG A 66 -14.84 -5.04 8.58
CA ARG A 66 -14.13 -4.87 9.86
C ARG A 66 -14.23 -6.12 10.74
N ALA A 67 -15.41 -6.71 10.85
CA ALA A 67 -15.63 -7.94 11.60
C ALA A 67 -14.79 -9.10 11.03
N TRP A 68 -14.75 -9.24 9.70
CA TRP A 68 -13.94 -10.26 9.04
C TRP A 68 -12.44 -10.05 9.26
N ARG A 69 -11.94 -8.81 9.11
CA ARG A 69 -10.54 -8.46 9.42
C ARG A 69 -10.18 -8.77 10.87
N ARG A 70 -11.11 -8.51 11.81
CA ARG A 70 -10.92 -8.82 13.23
C ARG A 70 -10.90 -10.33 13.48
N LEU A 71 -11.77 -11.09 12.82
CA LEU A 71 -11.78 -12.55 12.89
C LEU A 71 -10.47 -13.15 12.38
N LEU A 72 -9.96 -12.68 11.25
CA LEU A 72 -8.67 -13.14 10.71
C LEU A 72 -7.52 -12.85 11.68
N TRP A 73 -7.48 -11.65 12.28
CA TRP A 73 -6.50 -11.32 13.31
C TRP A 73 -6.62 -12.20 14.56
N LEU A 74 -7.85 -12.49 15.02
CA LEU A 74 -8.07 -13.40 16.16
C LEU A 74 -7.62 -14.82 15.83
N ALA A 75 -7.93 -15.32 14.63
CA ALA A 75 -7.50 -16.62 14.15
C ALA A 75 -5.97 -16.71 14.09
N ASP A 76 -5.31 -15.66 13.61
CA ASP A 76 -3.86 -15.57 13.61
C ASP A 76 -3.29 -15.71 15.04
N ARG A 77 -3.84 -14.96 16.01
CA ARG A 77 -3.40 -15.05 17.41
C ARG A 77 -3.74 -16.36 18.10
N ALA A 78 -4.82 -17.01 17.69
CA ALA A 78 -5.26 -18.30 18.22
C ALA A 78 -4.42 -19.47 17.71
N GLY A 79 -3.40 -19.23 16.87
CA GLY A 79 -2.53 -20.30 16.39
C GLY A 79 -3.14 -21.14 15.28
N VAL A 80 -4.25 -20.70 14.66
CA VAL A 80 -4.93 -21.40 13.55
C VAL A 80 -3.93 -21.79 12.46
N PRO A 81 -4.03 -23.00 11.86
CA PRO A 81 -3.09 -23.44 10.83
C PRO A 81 -2.96 -22.47 9.66
N LEU A 82 -1.74 -22.33 9.14
CA LEU A 82 -1.40 -21.40 8.05
C LEU A 82 -2.25 -21.63 6.80
N SER A 83 -2.58 -22.87 6.46
CA SER A 83 -3.45 -23.21 5.33
C SER A 83 -4.86 -22.63 5.48
N LEU A 84 -5.41 -22.64 6.69
CA LEU A 84 -6.71 -22.05 6.99
C LEU A 84 -6.64 -20.52 7.02
N LEU A 85 -5.57 -19.92 7.56
CA LEU A 85 -5.35 -18.48 7.45
C LEU A 85 -5.27 -18.02 6.00
N ASN A 86 -4.51 -18.72 5.17
CA ASN A 86 -4.41 -18.46 3.73
C ASN A 86 -5.76 -18.57 3.03
N TRP A 87 -6.61 -19.53 3.43
CA TRP A 87 -7.96 -19.67 2.90
C TRP A 87 -8.86 -18.49 3.32
N LEU A 88 -8.85 -18.12 4.60
CA LEU A 88 -9.62 -16.98 5.13
C LEU A 88 -9.18 -15.65 4.48
N ALA A 89 -7.88 -15.49 4.25
CA ALA A 89 -7.28 -14.33 3.62
C ALA A 89 -7.71 -14.12 2.15
N ARG A 90 -8.26 -15.13 1.48
CA ARG A 90 -8.85 -14.99 0.12
C ARG A 90 -10.08 -14.08 0.10
N HIS A 91 -10.54 -13.65 1.26
CA HIS A 91 -11.70 -12.77 1.41
C HIS A 91 -11.33 -11.39 1.99
N THR A 92 -10.03 -11.06 2.06
CA THR A 92 -9.49 -9.76 2.46
C THR A 92 -8.60 -9.15 1.36
N PRO A 93 -9.17 -8.44 0.38
CA PRO A 93 -10.60 -8.18 0.12
C PRO A 93 -11.34 -9.36 -0.54
N ARG A 94 -12.63 -9.23 -0.91
CA ARG A 94 -13.34 -10.29 -1.66
C ARG A 94 -13.27 -10.01 -3.16
N LEU A 95 -12.41 -10.74 -3.87
CA LEU A 95 -12.28 -10.65 -5.33
C LEU A 95 -12.34 -12.03 -5.97
N PRO A 96 -13.50 -12.73 -5.96
CA PRO A 96 -13.60 -14.12 -6.42
C PRO A 96 -13.23 -14.29 -7.90
N ALA A 97 -13.41 -13.25 -8.72
CA ALA A 97 -13.02 -13.26 -10.12
C ALA A 97 -11.50 -13.39 -10.33
N LEU A 98 -10.69 -13.03 -9.33
CA LEU A 98 -9.21 -13.09 -9.40
C LEU A 98 -8.70 -14.50 -9.66
N TRP A 99 -9.13 -15.44 -8.84
CA TRP A 99 -8.70 -16.84 -8.94
C TRP A 99 -9.14 -17.45 -10.27
N HIS A 100 -10.40 -17.22 -10.65
CA HIS A 100 -10.96 -17.71 -11.92
C HIS A 100 -10.33 -17.07 -13.17
N TYR A 101 -9.88 -15.81 -13.06
CA TYR A 101 -9.16 -15.14 -14.12
C TYR A 101 -7.76 -15.77 -14.28
N LEU A 102 -7.00 -15.91 -13.19
CA LEU A 102 -5.66 -16.49 -13.19
C LEU A 102 -5.63 -17.98 -13.59
N ASP A 103 -6.68 -18.73 -13.28
CA ASP A 103 -6.82 -20.14 -13.70
C ASP A 103 -7.05 -20.27 -15.22
N ARG A 104 -7.61 -19.24 -15.88
CA ARG A 104 -7.88 -19.22 -17.33
C ARG A 104 -6.85 -18.44 -18.14
N LEU A 105 -6.02 -17.65 -17.48
CA LEU A 105 -4.98 -16.85 -18.11
C LEU A 105 -3.94 -17.78 -18.75
N SER A 106 -3.74 -17.69 -20.06
CA SER A 106 -2.85 -18.56 -20.82
C SER A 106 -1.63 -17.84 -21.36
N GLU A 107 -1.61 -16.50 -21.28
CA GLU A 107 -0.48 -15.69 -21.69
C GLU A 107 0.79 -16.12 -20.95
N PRO A 108 1.94 -16.20 -21.65
CA PRO A 108 3.21 -16.48 -21.01
C PRO A 108 3.67 -15.27 -20.20
N PHE A 109 4.33 -15.53 -19.07
CA PHE A 109 4.97 -14.53 -18.23
C PHE A 109 6.31 -15.08 -17.76
N ASP A 110 7.31 -14.22 -17.61
CA ASP A 110 8.62 -14.60 -17.09
C ASP A 110 8.72 -14.40 -15.57
N LEU A 111 7.84 -13.59 -15.00
CA LEU A 111 7.87 -13.19 -13.59
C LEU A 111 6.50 -12.75 -13.10
N VAL A 112 6.21 -13.03 -11.83
CA VAL A 112 5.00 -12.57 -11.15
C VAL A 112 5.38 -11.73 -9.95
N ALA A 113 4.76 -10.56 -9.80
CA ALA A 113 4.98 -9.68 -8.66
C ALA A 113 3.72 -9.58 -7.79
N GLY A 114 3.88 -9.85 -6.49
CA GLY A 114 2.88 -9.59 -5.46
C GLY A 114 3.17 -8.27 -4.75
N ILE A 115 2.12 -7.55 -4.40
CA ILE A 115 2.23 -6.19 -3.86
C ILE A 115 1.28 -6.04 -2.68
N ASN A 116 1.74 -5.32 -1.65
CA ASN A 116 0.99 -4.89 -0.48
C ASN A 116 0.57 -6.06 0.43
N SER A 117 1.00 -6.02 1.69
CA SER A 117 0.66 -7.00 2.72
C SER A 117 -0.77 -6.88 3.24
N ALA A 118 -1.40 -5.70 3.17
CA ALA A 118 -2.74 -5.48 3.71
C ALA A 118 -3.88 -6.03 2.85
N TYR A 119 -3.61 -6.36 1.58
CA TYR A 119 -4.58 -6.92 0.64
C TYR A 119 -4.06 -8.23 0.07
N GLU A 120 -3.73 -9.12 0.99
CA GLU A 120 -2.95 -10.32 0.75
C GLU A 120 -3.56 -11.28 -0.29
N GLN A 121 -4.87 -11.24 -0.57
CA GLN A 121 -5.47 -12.11 -1.59
C GLN A 121 -4.79 -11.96 -2.97
N PHE A 122 -4.35 -10.75 -3.34
CA PHE A 122 -3.70 -10.50 -4.63
C PHE A 122 -2.36 -11.22 -4.70
N SER A 123 -1.57 -11.07 -3.63
CA SER A 123 -0.25 -11.68 -3.51
C SER A 123 -0.33 -13.20 -3.32
N LEU A 124 -1.34 -13.69 -2.59
CA LEU A 124 -1.63 -15.13 -2.47
C LEU A 124 -2.00 -15.74 -3.82
N ALA A 125 -2.84 -15.07 -4.60
CA ALA A 125 -3.24 -15.56 -5.92
C ALA A 125 -2.06 -15.50 -6.91
N GLY A 126 -1.26 -14.43 -6.86
CA GLY A 126 -0.04 -14.29 -7.66
C GLY A 126 0.99 -15.37 -7.33
N LEU A 127 1.27 -15.63 -6.06
CA LEU A 127 2.19 -16.69 -5.62
C LEU A 127 1.70 -18.06 -6.11
N HIS A 128 0.41 -18.35 -5.93
CA HIS A 128 -0.18 -19.61 -6.39
C HIS A 128 -0.09 -19.77 -7.91
N PHE A 129 -0.38 -18.71 -8.67
CA PHE A 129 -0.25 -18.68 -10.13
C PHE A 129 1.20 -18.93 -10.57
N ALA A 130 2.16 -18.28 -9.91
CA ALA A 130 3.59 -18.43 -10.19
C ALA A 130 4.06 -19.86 -9.93
N ARG A 131 3.73 -20.42 -8.76
CA ARG A 131 4.13 -21.78 -8.37
C ARG A 131 3.54 -22.84 -9.29
N ARG A 132 2.28 -22.70 -9.73
CA ARG A 132 1.68 -23.63 -10.71
C ARG A 132 2.38 -23.64 -12.06
N ARG A 133 3.07 -22.55 -12.43
CA ARG A 133 3.74 -22.37 -13.72
C ARG A 133 5.27 -22.42 -13.62
N GLY A 134 5.82 -22.68 -12.43
CA GLY A 134 7.27 -22.67 -12.21
C GLY A 134 7.92 -21.29 -12.41
N LEU A 135 7.17 -20.21 -12.24
CA LEU A 135 7.66 -18.83 -12.42
C LEU A 135 8.24 -18.27 -11.12
N PRO A 136 9.24 -17.36 -11.20
CA PRO A 136 9.71 -16.61 -10.06
C PRO A 136 8.62 -15.65 -9.55
N PHE A 137 8.46 -15.60 -8.24
CA PHE A 137 7.57 -14.69 -7.52
C PHE A 137 8.37 -13.66 -6.72
N VAL A 138 8.22 -12.39 -7.08
CA VAL A 138 8.83 -11.26 -6.35
C VAL A 138 7.76 -10.59 -5.49
N TYR A 139 8.07 -10.33 -4.22
CA TYR A 139 7.11 -9.73 -3.30
C TYR A 139 7.54 -8.34 -2.83
N TYR A 140 6.60 -7.40 -2.88
CA TYR A 140 6.74 -6.04 -2.39
C TYR A 140 5.74 -5.79 -1.27
N PRO A 141 6.12 -6.06 -0.01
CA PRO A 141 5.17 -6.10 1.09
C PRO A 141 4.63 -4.72 1.50
N LEU A 142 5.43 -3.65 1.41
CA LEU A 142 5.04 -2.28 1.80
C LEU A 142 4.52 -2.24 3.24
N THR A 143 5.21 -2.95 4.14
CA THR A 143 4.73 -3.25 5.48
C THR A 143 4.82 -2.03 6.38
N HIS A 144 3.67 -1.68 6.96
CA HIS A 144 3.62 -0.69 8.02
C HIS A 144 4.15 -1.30 9.32
N LEU A 145 5.40 -1.01 9.68
CA LEU A 145 6.04 -1.56 10.89
C LEU A 145 5.78 -0.75 12.17
N GLY A 146 5.11 0.40 12.06
CA GLY A 146 4.94 1.31 13.19
C GLY A 146 6.12 2.26 13.35
N ALA A 147 6.02 3.12 14.36
CA ALA A 147 7.09 4.03 14.75
C ALA A 147 7.81 3.50 16.01
N GLY A 148 9.09 3.83 16.13
CA GLY A 148 9.89 3.54 17.32
C GLY A 148 10.69 2.22 17.24
N PRO A 149 11.31 1.82 18.37
CA PRO A 149 12.33 0.75 18.39
C PRO A 149 11.75 -0.67 18.35
N ALA A 150 10.42 -0.82 18.43
CA ALA A 150 9.75 -2.10 18.52
C ALA A 150 8.85 -2.32 17.29
N PRO A 151 9.43 -2.64 16.12
CA PRO A 151 8.66 -2.82 14.89
C PRO A 151 7.63 -3.95 15.04
N ALA A 152 6.48 -3.79 14.38
CA ALA A 152 5.37 -4.75 14.38
C ALA A 152 4.67 -4.96 15.74
N ARG A 153 4.86 -4.06 16.72
CA ARG A 153 4.26 -4.19 18.06
C ARG A 153 3.03 -3.32 18.28
N ASP A 154 2.86 -2.21 17.56
CA ASP A 154 1.67 -1.37 17.70
C ASP A 154 0.41 -2.00 17.09
N ASN A 155 -0.75 -1.44 17.43
CA ASN A 155 -2.04 -2.00 17.02
C ASN A 155 -2.24 -2.02 15.50
N LEU A 156 -1.69 -1.05 14.76
CA LEU A 156 -1.86 -0.97 13.32
C LEU A 156 -0.91 -1.94 12.60
N SER A 157 0.37 -1.96 12.99
CA SER A 157 1.37 -2.83 12.33
C SER A 157 1.06 -4.31 12.46
N GLN A 158 0.41 -4.74 13.54
CA GLN A 158 -0.06 -6.13 13.70
C GLN A 158 -1.04 -6.60 12.60
N PHE A 159 -1.65 -5.70 11.83
CA PHE A 159 -2.48 -6.07 10.66
C PHE A 159 -1.68 -6.26 9.36
N TYR A 160 -0.38 -5.98 9.38
CA TYR A 160 0.56 -6.13 8.25
C TYR A 160 1.57 -7.26 8.47
N THR A 161 1.62 -7.82 9.68
CA THR A 161 2.62 -8.81 10.10
C THR A 161 2.01 -10.10 10.65
N GLN A 162 0.80 -10.46 10.20
CA GLN A 162 0.17 -11.73 10.54
C GLN A 162 0.93 -12.90 9.90
N ARG A 163 0.82 -14.10 10.45
CA ARG A 163 1.66 -15.24 10.04
C ARG A 163 1.53 -15.57 8.56
N HIS A 164 0.34 -15.42 7.97
CA HIS A 164 0.15 -15.64 6.53
C HIS A 164 0.79 -14.58 5.64
N GLN A 165 0.86 -13.33 6.11
CA GLN A 165 1.56 -12.24 5.40
C GLN A 165 3.07 -12.43 5.46
N ILE A 166 3.61 -12.88 6.61
CA ILE A 166 5.03 -13.24 6.75
C ILE A 166 5.35 -14.45 5.88
N ALA A 167 4.47 -15.46 5.86
CA ALA A 167 4.65 -16.64 5.03
C ALA A 167 4.67 -16.34 3.53
N LEU A 168 3.94 -15.33 3.06
CA LEU A 168 4.05 -14.85 1.67
C LEU A 168 5.46 -14.36 1.35
N ALA A 169 6.06 -13.57 2.25
CA ALA A 169 7.42 -13.08 2.09
C ALA A 169 8.45 -14.23 2.14
N GLN A 170 8.29 -15.18 3.08
CA GLN A 170 9.14 -16.37 3.17
C GLN A 170 9.08 -17.26 1.94
N GLN A 171 7.93 -17.28 1.24
CA GLN A 171 7.74 -18.06 0.01
C GLN A 171 8.08 -17.29 -1.27
N SER A 172 8.54 -16.05 -1.17
CA SER A 172 8.98 -15.28 -2.35
C SER A 172 10.41 -15.63 -2.75
N ASP A 173 10.67 -15.62 -4.06
CA ASP A 173 12.00 -15.87 -4.61
C ASP A 173 12.90 -14.63 -4.47
N ALA A 174 12.29 -13.44 -4.43
CA ALA A 174 12.93 -12.20 -4.00
C ALA A 174 11.94 -11.31 -3.25
N LEU A 175 12.44 -10.62 -2.23
CA LEU A 175 11.67 -9.66 -1.45
C LEU A 175 12.22 -8.25 -1.69
N VAL A 176 11.35 -7.31 -2.02
CA VAL A 176 11.75 -5.92 -2.24
C VAL A 176 11.05 -5.01 -1.25
N THR A 177 11.85 -4.49 -0.33
CA THR A 177 11.43 -3.62 0.78
C THR A 177 11.71 -2.15 0.45
N ILE A 178 10.97 -1.23 1.04
CA ILE A 178 11.13 0.21 0.84
C ILE A 178 12.28 0.75 1.69
N THR A 179 12.54 0.16 2.86
CA THR A 179 13.51 0.69 3.83
C THR A 179 14.42 -0.40 4.42
N PRO A 180 15.62 -0.05 4.91
CA PRO A 180 16.46 -0.98 5.66
C PRO A 180 15.76 -1.57 6.89
N THR A 181 14.97 -0.78 7.61
CA THR A 181 14.19 -1.25 8.77
C THR A 181 13.21 -2.35 8.38
N GLU A 182 12.56 -2.23 7.22
CA GLU A 182 11.66 -3.25 6.70
C GLU A 182 12.44 -4.52 6.29
N ALA A 183 13.60 -4.37 5.64
CA ALA A 183 14.49 -5.49 5.36
C ALA A 183 14.92 -6.23 6.64
N ASP A 184 15.28 -5.48 7.68
CA ASP A 184 15.71 -5.99 8.98
C ASP A 184 14.63 -6.77 9.69
N PHE A 185 13.42 -6.25 9.68
CA PHE A 185 12.26 -6.97 10.18
C PHE A 185 12.10 -8.33 9.49
N TYR A 186 12.11 -8.36 8.16
CA TYR A 186 11.88 -9.59 7.41
C TYR A 186 12.99 -10.63 7.54
N ALA A 187 14.23 -10.20 7.65
CA ALA A 187 15.32 -11.13 7.92
C ALA A 187 15.27 -11.70 9.34
N ALA A 188 14.83 -10.91 10.32
CA ALA A 188 14.55 -11.42 11.66
C ALA A 188 13.38 -12.43 11.65
N GLN A 189 12.52 -12.42 10.63
CA GLN A 189 11.51 -13.45 10.37
C GLN A 189 12.06 -14.67 9.60
N GLY A 190 13.38 -14.79 9.42
CA GLY A 190 14.03 -15.94 8.80
C GLY A 190 14.20 -15.87 7.28
N ILE A 191 13.98 -14.72 6.66
CA ILE A 191 14.21 -14.53 5.23
C ILE A 191 15.70 -14.23 5.00
N GLU A 192 16.31 -14.92 4.03
CA GLU A 192 17.73 -14.75 3.73
C GLU A 192 18.03 -13.33 3.23
N ARG A 193 19.03 -12.67 3.81
CA ARG A 193 19.43 -11.31 3.39
C ARG A 193 19.76 -11.19 1.91
N ALA A 194 20.33 -12.25 1.32
CA ALA A 194 20.69 -12.30 -0.08
C ALA A 194 19.49 -12.24 -1.03
N THR A 195 18.27 -12.56 -0.56
CA THR A 195 17.04 -12.48 -1.36
C THR A 195 16.26 -11.17 -1.12
N ILE A 196 16.67 -10.38 -0.12
CA ILE A 196 16.06 -9.08 0.19
C ILE A 196 16.79 -7.96 -0.58
N ARG A 197 16.02 -7.06 -1.20
CA ARG A 197 16.52 -5.83 -1.82
C ARG A 197 15.81 -4.65 -1.18
N VAL A 198 16.55 -3.60 -0.87
CA VAL A 198 15.97 -2.31 -0.47
C VAL A 198 15.87 -1.45 -1.72
N ALA A 199 14.65 -1.06 -2.08
CA ALA A 199 14.34 -0.18 -3.18
C ALA A 199 13.49 0.98 -2.66
N GLU A 200 14.17 2.07 -2.32
CA GLU A 200 13.52 3.28 -1.81
C GLU A 200 12.62 3.92 -2.88
N PRO A 201 11.50 4.55 -2.46
CA PRO A 201 10.57 5.15 -3.39
C PRO A 201 11.22 6.37 -4.02
N GLY A 202 11.42 6.32 -5.33
CA GLY A 202 11.94 7.45 -6.09
C GLY A 202 10.95 8.61 -6.15
N PHE A 203 11.49 9.82 -6.31
CA PHE A 203 10.69 11.02 -6.55
C PHE A 203 10.55 11.29 -8.06
N ALA A 204 9.31 11.40 -8.54
CA ALA A 204 9.03 11.95 -9.85
C ALA A 204 8.88 13.47 -9.72
N ARG A 205 9.57 14.23 -10.58
CA ARG A 205 9.36 15.69 -10.63
C ARG A 205 7.92 15.98 -11.05
N GLY A 206 7.18 16.67 -10.18
CA GLY A 206 5.88 17.23 -10.52
C GLY A 206 6.00 18.48 -11.40
N PRO A 207 4.86 19.04 -11.84
CA PRO A 207 4.84 20.31 -12.55
C PRO A 207 5.45 21.41 -11.68
N ALA A 208 6.21 22.32 -12.29
CA ALA A 208 6.77 23.46 -11.58
C ALA A 208 5.65 24.40 -11.12
N GLY A 209 5.68 24.77 -9.83
CA GLY A 209 4.82 25.81 -9.28
C GLY A 209 5.39 27.22 -9.49
N ASN A 210 4.56 28.25 -9.28
CA ASN A 210 5.01 29.65 -9.25
C ASN A 210 4.92 30.19 -7.81
N GLY A 211 6.04 30.11 -7.09
CA GLY A 211 6.13 30.56 -5.70
C GLY A 211 5.95 32.07 -5.53
N ALA A 212 6.40 32.88 -6.50
CA ALA A 212 6.25 34.33 -6.46
C ALA A 212 4.77 34.74 -6.55
N ARG A 213 4.03 34.11 -7.47
CA ARG A 213 2.58 34.30 -7.59
C ARG A 213 1.87 33.89 -6.31
N TRP A 214 2.21 32.74 -5.74
CA TRP A 214 1.59 32.27 -4.49
C TRP A 214 1.82 33.26 -3.34
N ARG A 215 3.06 33.74 -3.16
CA ARG A 215 3.38 34.75 -2.15
C ARG A 215 2.58 36.04 -2.33
N GLN A 216 2.45 36.52 -3.57
CA GLN A 216 1.66 37.71 -3.88
C GLN A 216 0.16 37.50 -3.58
N THR A 217 -0.38 36.32 -3.89
CA THR A 217 -1.80 36.00 -3.63
C THR A 217 -2.13 35.93 -2.14
N HIS A 218 -1.19 35.47 -1.31
CA HIS A 218 -1.39 35.26 0.12
C HIS A 218 -0.72 36.32 1.02
N ASP A 219 -0.17 37.38 0.42
CA ASP A 219 0.56 38.46 1.11
C ASP A 219 1.69 37.96 2.03
N VAL A 220 2.48 36.98 1.55
CA VAL A 220 3.55 36.33 2.33
C VAL A 220 4.93 36.85 1.94
N THR A 221 5.48 37.73 2.77
CA THR A 221 6.80 38.36 2.58
C THR A 221 7.94 37.66 3.35
N GLY A 222 7.61 36.87 4.39
CA GLY A 222 8.58 36.25 5.29
C GLY A 222 8.89 34.76 5.02
N PRO A 223 9.59 34.11 5.97
CA PRO A 223 9.84 32.67 5.96
C PRO A 223 8.54 31.87 5.93
N ILE A 224 8.56 30.71 5.26
CA ILE A 224 7.42 29.80 5.19
C ILE A 224 7.83 28.49 5.85
N VAL A 225 7.00 28.03 6.78
CA VAL A 225 7.02 26.64 7.28
C VAL A 225 5.89 25.91 6.57
N LEU A 226 6.22 24.91 5.75
CA LEU A 226 5.23 24.14 5.00
C LEU A 226 5.02 22.77 5.65
N PHE A 227 3.77 22.47 5.99
CA PHE A 227 3.29 21.12 6.20
C PHE A 227 2.62 20.61 4.92
N LEU A 228 3.10 19.51 4.37
CA LEU A 228 2.50 18.85 3.21
C LEU A 228 2.20 17.39 3.54
N GLY A 229 0.92 17.06 3.69
CA GLY A 229 0.49 15.70 4.03
C GLY A 229 -0.94 15.62 4.53
N THR A 230 -1.44 14.41 4.70
CA THR A 230 -2.75 14.17 5.33
C THR A 230 -2.79 14.76 6.74
N PHE A 231 -3.86 15.46 7.09
CA PHE A 231 -4.04 16.00 8.45
C PHE A 231 -4.59 14.89 9.35
N SER A 232 -3.68 14.12 9.91
CA SER A 232 -3.97 13.06 10.88
C SER A 232 -3.03 13.15 12.07
N ALA A 233 -3.48 12.68 13.23
CA ALA A 233 -2.74 12.81 14.50
C ALA A 233 -1.34 12.16 14.46
N ASP A 234 -1.16 11.11 13.67
CA ASP A 234 0.11 10.40 13.48
C ASP A 234 1.09 11.13 12.54
N LYS A 235 0.64 12.18 11.84
CA LYS A 235 1.46 12.93 10.87
C LYS A 235 2.14 14.16 11.46
N GLY A 236 2.00 14.39 12.76
CA GLY A 236 2.73 15.43 13.47
C GLY A 236 2.15 16.84 13.34
N ILE A 237 0.98 17.00 12.71
CA ILE A 237 0.39 18.32 12.47
C ILE A 237 -0.01 19.03 13.77
N ASN A 238 -0.50 18.30 14.77
CA ASN A 238 -0.85 18.88 16.07
C ASN A 238 0.39 19.39 16.81
N GLN A 239 1.48 18.63 16.73
CA GLN A 239 2.78 19.00 17.29
C GLN A 239 3.37 20.22 16.58
N LEU A 240 3.24 20.27 15.24
CA LEU A 240 3.66 21.42 14.45
C LEU A 240 2.87 22.68 14.81
N LEU A 241 1.55 22.57 14.96
CA LEU A 241 0.70 23.70 15.36
C LEU A 241 1.07 24.21 16.76
N ALA A 242 1.28 23.31 17.71
CA ALA A 242 1.70 23.68 19.06
C ALA A 242 3.07 24.36 19.07
N ALA A 243 4.04 23.84 18.31
CA ALA A 243 5.36 24.46 18.19
C ALA A 243 5.29 25.83 17.51
N ALA A 244 4.46 25.97 16.47
CA ALA A 244 4.28 27.25 15.78
C ALA A 244 3.68 28.31 16.71
N GLN A 245 2.69 27.93 17.53
CA GLN A 245 2.10 28.82 18.53
C GLN A 245 3.11 29.32 19.57
N GLN A 246 4.00 28.44 20.03
CA GLN A 246 5.08 28.83 20.95
C GLN A 246 6.03 29.82 20.30
N LEU A 247 6.48 29.55 19.07
CA LEU A 247 7.39 30.45 18.36
C LEU A 247 6.76 31.81 18.05
N TRP A 248 5.47 31.86 17.72
CA TRP A 248 4.76 33.13 17.56
C TRP A 248 4.63 33.90 18.87
N ALA A 249 4.50 33.22 20.01
CA ALA A 249 4.49 33.87 21.32
C ALA A 249 5.87 34.44 21.70
N ASP A 250 6.95 33.88 21.13
CA ASP A 250 8.33 34.35 21.28
C ASP A 250 8.75 35.34 20.15
N ASP A 251 7.78 35.99 19.50
CA ASP A 251 7.96 37.00 18.45
C ASP A 251 8.72 36.52 17.18
N HIS A 252 8.73 35.21 16.90
CA HIS A 252 9.28 34.70 15.63
C HIS A 252 8.32 34.93 14.46
N GLU A 253 8.78 35.66 13.43
CA GLU A 253 7.99 35.92 12.23
C GLU A 253 8.15 34.81 11.17
N PHE A 254 7.07 34.08 10.90
CA PHE A 254 6.96 33.16 9.77
C PHE A 254 5.49 32.85 9.46
N THR A 255 5.22 32.39 8.23
CA THR A 255 3.91 31.91 7.81
C THR A 255 3.88 30.38 7.83
N LEU A 256 2.98 29.80 8.63
CA LEU A 256 2.68 28.37 8.58
C LEU A 256 1.69 28.09 7.44
N THR A 257 2.11 27.30 6.46
CA THR A 257 1.27 26.85 5.35
C THR A 257 0.95 25.37 5.51
N LEU A 258 -0.33 25.01 5.47
CA LEU A 258 -0.80 23.64 5.55
C LEU A 258 -1.40 23.22 4.21
N ALA A 259 -0.89 22.14 3.62
CA ALA A 259 -1.38 21.59 2.37
C ALA A 259 -1.66 20.09 2.51
N GLY A 260 -2.90 19.69 2.23
CA GLY A 260 -3.32 18.30 2.38
C GLY A 260 -4.81 18.17 2.61
N HIS A 261 -5.25 16.96 2.95
CA HIS A 261 -6.65 16.64 3.23
C HIS A 261 -6.82 16.19 4.68
N PRO A 262 -7.86 16.64 5.39
CA PRO A 262 -8.18 16.14 6.72
C PRO A 262 -8.73 14.72 6.67
N THR A 263 -8.30 13.88 7.63
CA THR A 263 -8.99 12.62 7.94
C THR A 263 -9.96 12.84 9.08
N ALA A 264 -11.21 12.40 8.97
CA ALA A 264 -12.18 12.57 10.05
C ALA A 264 -11.83 11.73 11.31
N PRO A 265 -11.96 12.27 12.54
CA PRO A 265 -12.16 13.68 12.90
C PRO A 265 -10.78 14.34 13.12
N PHE A 266 -10.42 15.26 12.23
CA PHE A 266 -9.32 16.20 12.44
C PHE A 266 -9.90 17.50 12.97
#